data_AF-A0A0K2UI11-F1
#
_entry.id   AF-A0A0K2UI11-F1
#
_cell.length_a   1.000
_cell.length_b   1.000
_cell.length_c   1.000
_cell.angle_alpha   90.00
_cell.angle_beta   90.00
_cell.angle_gamma   90.00
#
_symmetry.space_group_name_H-M   'P 1'
#
loop_
_entity.id
_entity.type
_entity.pdbx_description
1 polymer ?
#
loop_
_entity_poly.entity_id
_entity_poly.type
_entity_poly.pdbx_seq_one_letter_code
_entity_poly.pdbx_strand_id
1 'polypeptide(L)' 'MTQDWLAVNMPFWNNNIWRPQSSGLNPLDYSVLWEIEKKVCATRHPNFDSLKASVNEQWAAMED' A
#
# COMPACT_ATOMS: atom_id res chain seq x y z
N MET A 1 -16.48 8.53 8.09
CA MET A 1 -15.46 8.29 9.14
C MET A 1 -14.09 7.78 8.66
N THR A 2 -13.77 7.74 7.36
CA THR A 2 -12.37 7.67 6.86
C THR A 2 -12.37 8.20 5.43
N GLN A 3 -13.38 7.79 4.65
CA GLN A 3 -13.71 8.39 3.36
C GLN A 3 -13.98 9.89 3.46
N ASP A 4 -14.77 10.36 4.44
CA ASP A 4 -15.01 11.80 4.64
C ASP A 4 -13.72 12.56 4.96
N TRP A 5 -12.79 11.96 5.72
CA TRP A 5 -11.51 12.59 6.04
C TRP A 5 -10.61 12.64 4.81
N LEU A 6 -10.53 11.56 4.03
CA LEU A 6 -9.76 11.50 2.80
C LEU A 6 -10.30 12.47 1.73
N ALA A 7 -11.63 12.62 1.62
CA ALA A 7 -12.27 13.58 0.73
C ALA A 7 -11.92 15.04 1.05
N VAL A 8 -11.60 15.33 2.30
CA VAL A 8 -11.24 16.67 2.78
C VAL A 8 -9.72 16.94 2.67
N ASN A 9 -8.89 15.90 2.83
CA ASN A 9 -7.44 16.07 3.02
C ASN A 9 -6.58 15.55 1.87
N MET A 10 -7.15 14.84 0.91
CA MET A 10 -6.46 14.32 -0.27
C MET A 10 -7.28 14.62 -1.53
N PRO A 11 -6.66 14.58 -2.73
CA PRO A 11 -7.39 14.48 -3.99
C PRO A 11 -8.08 13.10 -4.05
N PHE A 12 -9.16 12.93 -3.30
CA PHE A 12 -9.86 11.66 -3.15
C PHE A 12 -10.51 11.26 -4.46
N TRP A 13 -10.07 10.14 -5.01
CA TRP A 13 -10.72 9.56 -6.17
C TRP A 13 -12.00 8.88 -5.70
N ASN A 14 -13.13 9.50 -6.07
CA ASN A 14 -14.47 9.01 -5.78
C ASN A 14 -14.57 7.51 -6.12
N ASN A 15 -15.26 6.72 -5.28
CA ASN A 15 -15.53 5.30 -5.52
C ASN A 15 -16.11 5.02 -6.93
N ASN A 16 -16.78 5.98 -7.55
CA ASN A 16 -17.28 5.87 -8.93
C ASN A 16 -16.19 5.80 -10.01
N ILE A 17 -14.95 6.21 -9.69
CA ILE A 17 -13.78 6.06 -10.56
C ILE A 17 -13.27 4.61 -10.54
N TRP A 18 -13.51 3.91 -9.42
CA TRP A 18 -13.08 2.53 -9.22
C TRP A 18 -14.22 1.56 -9.56
N ARG A 19 -14.00 0.68 -10.54
CA ARG A 19 -14.98 -0.40 -10.75
C ARG A 19 -15.00 -1.32 -9.52
N PRO A 20 -16.16 -1.86 -9.10
CA PRO A 20 -16.19 -2.89 -8.06
C PRO A 20 -15.21 -4.02 -8.41
N GLN A 21 -14.41 -4.48 -7.43
CA GLN A 21 -13.36 -5.52 -7.61
C GLN A 21 -12.14 -5.12 -8.46
N SER A 22 -11.87 -3.82 -8.64
CA SER A 22 -10.70 -3.36 -9.39
C SER A 22 -9.41 -3.25 -8.56
N SER A 23 -9.07 -4.24 -7.75
CA SER A 23 -7.83 -4.24 -6.95
C SER A 23 -6.57 -4.09 -7.82
N GLY A 24 -6.61 -4.56 -9.08
CA GLY A 24 -5.54 -4.36 -10.05
C GLY A 24 -5.49 -2.96 -10.70
N LEU A 25 -6.44 -2.08 -10.44
CA LEU A 25 -6.47 -0.73 -11.02
C LEU A 25 -6.06 0.37 -10.04
N ASN A 26 -5.95 0.08 -8.74
CA ASN A 26 -5.46 1.05 -7.76
C ASN A 26 -3.94 1.22 -7.92
N PRO A 27 -3.44 2.42 -8.31
CA PRO A 27 -2.02 2.72 -8.42
C PRO A 27 -1.23 2.32 -7.20
N LEU A 28 -1.80 2.51 -6.01
CA LEU A 28 -1.14 2.12 -4.78
C LEU A 28 -0.89 0.60 -4.72
N ASP A 29 -1.88 -0.20 -5.11
CA ASP A 29 -1.85 -1.66 -5.01
C ASP A 29 -0.93 -2.28 -6.07
N TYR A 30 -1.01 -1.82 -7.34
CA TYR A 30 -0.21 -2.41 -8.42
C TYR A 30 1.23 -1.88 -8.52
N SER A 31 1.55 -0.76 -7.87
CA SER A 31 2.91 -0.19 -7.91
C SER A 31 3.63 -0.36 -6.58
N VAL A 32 3.31 0.49 -5.61
CA VAL A 32 4.06 0.61 -4.36
C VAL A 32 3.89 -0.64 -3.49
N LEU A 33 2.65 -1.10 -3.25
CA LEU A 33 2.42 -2.30 -2.44
C LEU A 33 3.01 -3.54 -3.10
N TRP A 34 2.84 -3.70 -4.41
CA TRP A 34 3.40 -4.82 -5.15
C TRP A 34 4.93 -4.93 -4.99
N GLU A 35 5.66 -3.83 -5.16
CA GLU A 35 7.13 -3.85 -5.04
C GLU A 35 7.60 -4.10 -3.60
N ILE A 36 6.90 -3.53 -2.61
CA ILE A 36 7.20 -3.80 -1.19
C ILE A 36 6.93 -5.27 -0.88
N GLU A 37 5.77 -5.79 -1.25
CA GLU A 37 5.38 -7.18 -1.01
C GLU A 37 6.38 -8.13 -1.65
N LYS A 38 6.74 -7.91 -2.92
CA LYS A 38 7.73 -8.73 -3.63
C LYS A 38 9.08 -8.82 -2.90
N LYS A 39 9.54 -7.72 -2.29
CA LYS A 39 10.83 -7.67 -1.58
C LYS A 39 10.74 -8.23 -0.16
N VAL A 40 9.71 -7.83 0.59
CA VAL A 40 9.52 -8.25 1.99
C VAL A 40 9.17 -9.73 2.08
N CYS A 41 8.29 -10.21 1.19
CA CYS A 41 7.83 -11.60 1.18
C CYS A 41 8.81 -12.57 0.50
N ALA A 42 9.91 -12.07 -0.09
CA ALA A 42 11.01 -12.93 -0.56
C ALA A 42 11.72 -13.65 0.60
N THR A 43 11.54 -13.17 1.83
CA THR A 43 12.08 -13.76 3.06
C THR A 43 10.97 -14.14 4.03
N ARG A 44 11.13 -15.26 4.74
CA ARG A 44 10.21 -15.64 5.81
C ARG A 44 10.56 -14.88 7.09
N HIS A 45 9.57 -14.18 7.65
CA HIS A 45 9.72 -13.43 8.89
C HIS A 45 9.39 -14.31 10.11
N PRO A 46 10.17 -14.24 11.19
CA PRO A 46 9.93 -15.04 12.41
C PRO A 46 8.66 -14.62 13.17
N ASN A 47 8.24 -13.37 13.06
CA ASN A 47 7.04 -12.84 13.73
C ASN A 47 6.51 -11.57 13.03
N PHE A 48 5.37 -11.09 13.51
CA PHE A 48 4.71 -9.90 12.97
C PHE A 48 5.56 -8.63 13.09
N ASP A 49 6.30 -8.46 14.18
CA ASP A 49 7.14 -7.26 14.39
C ASP A 49 8.29 -7.21 13.38
N SER A 50 8.93 -8.34 13.11
CA SER A 50 9.98 -8.44 12.08
C SER A 50 9.45 -8.17 10.67
N LEU A 51 8.23 -8.63 10.36
CA LEU A 51 7.56 -8.30 9.11
C LEU A 51 7.32 -6.79 9.00
N LYS A 52 6.78 -6.17 10.07
CA LYS A 52 6.50 -4.74 10.11
C LYS A 52 7.77 -3.90 9.94
N ALA A 53 8.86 -4.30 10.60
CA ALA A 53 10.16 -3.65 10.43
C ALA A 53 10.65 -3.72 8.99
N SER A 54 10.58 -4.90 8.36
CA SER A 54 11.00 -5.10 6.97
C SER A 54 10.17 -4.28 5.98
N VAL A 55 8.85 -4.15 6.19
CA VAL A 55 8.00 -3.26 5.39
C VAL A 55 8.46 -1.79 5.49
N ASN A 56 8.72 -1.31 6.71
CA ASN A 56 9.17 0.07 6.92
C ASN A 56 10.54 0.35 6.29
N GLU A 57 11.47 -0.60 6.38
CA GLU A 57 12.79 -0.48 5.73
C GLU A 57 12.67 -0.40 4.21
N GLN A 58 11.83 -1.26 3.60
CA GLN A 58 11.61 -1.22 2.15
C GLN A 58 10.89 0.05 1.71
N TRP A 59 9.96 0.57 2.52
CA TRP A 59 9.32 1.86 2.27
C TRP A 59 10.35 3.01 2.28
N ALA A 60 11.17 3.09 3.33
CA ALA A 60 12.19 4.13 3.45
C ALA A 60 13.21 4.08 2.30
N ALA A 61 13.58 2.88 1.84
CA ALA A 61 14.48 2.70 0.70
C ALA A 61 13.87 3.12 -0.66
N MET A 62 12.57 3.39 -0.74
CA MET A 62 11.93 3.96 -1.95
C MET A 62 11.90 5.50 -1.93
N GLU A 63 12.20 6.13 -0.80
CA GLU A 63 12.22 7.60 -0.66
C GLU A 63 13.57 8.23 -1.08
N ASP A 64 14.61 7.41 -1.29
CA ASP A 64 15.93 7.77 -1.85
C ASP A 64 15.95 7.70 -3.39
#